data_AF-A0AA48IAF2-F1
#
_entry.id   AF-A0AA48IAF2-F1
#
_cell.length_a   1.000
_cell.length_b   1.000
_cell.length_c   1.000
_cell.angle_alpha   90.00
_cell.angle_beta   90.00
_cell.angle_gamma   90.00
#
_symmetry.space_group_name_H-M   'P 1'
#
loop_
_entity.id
_entity.type
_entity.pdbx_description
1 polymer ?
#
loop_
_entity_poly.entity_id
_entity_poly.type
_entity_poly.pdbx_seq_one_letter_code
_entity_poly.pdbx_strand_id
1 'polypeptide(L)'
;MSDLDVELELIAASLMPSEEFDANTGMPRIIIIANSESQRTLHIEAREHYPACDSVTIELKGNDIGRDAAVKQNTEIAEIQAANWGEDE
;
A
#
# COMPACT_ATOMS: atom_id res chain seq x y z
N MET A 1 16.32 -10.61 7.99
CA MET A 1 15.64 -9.38 7.56
C MET A 1 15.17 -9.67 6.15
N SER A 2 13.87 -9.73 5.94
CA SER A 2 13.33 -9.97 4.60
C SER A 2 13.49 -8.71 3.75
N ASP A 3 13.57 -8.82 2.43
CA ASP A 3 13.60 -7.65 1.53
C ASP A 3 12.42 -6.71 1.80
N LEU A 4 11.25 -7.27 2.12
CA LEU A 4 10.08 -6.52 2.55
C LEU A 4 10.33 -5.69 3.82
N ASP A 5 11.06 -6.20 4.84
CA ASP A 5 11.36 -5.40 6.04
C ASP A 5 12.14 -4.12 5.69
N VAL A 6 13.10 -4.23 4.77
CA VAL A 6 13.93 -3.10 4.33
C VAL A 6 13.07 -2.06 3.58
N GLU A 7 12.19 -2.52 2.69
CA GLU A 7 11.29 -1.62 1.97
C GLU A 7 10.30 -0.92 2.89
N LEU A 8 9.80 -1.60 3.92
CA LEU A 8 8.93 -0.98 4.92
C LEU A 8 9.64 0.10 5.74
N GLU A 9 10.91 -0.11 6.09
CA GLU A 9 11.71 0.93 6.73
C GLU A 9 11.92 2.15 5.82
N LEU A 10 12.18 1.92 4.53
CA LEU A 10 12.31 3.00 3.54
C LEU A 10 11.00 3.77 3.36
N ILE A 11 9.87 3.07 3.27
CA ILE A 11 8.53 3.68 3.18
C ILE A 11 8.28 4.53 4.42
N ALA A 12 8.47 3.97 5.63
CA ALA A 12 8.25 4.67 6.89
C ALA A 12 9.13 5.93 7.01
N ALA A 13 10.39 5.88 6.53
CA ALA A 13 11.29 7.03 6.52
C ALA A 13 10.92 8.12 5.50
N SER A 14 10.12 7.78 4.49
CA SER A 14 9.71 8.69 3.40
C SER A 14 8.42 9.45 3.65
N LEU A 15 7.68 9.08 4.71
CA LEU A 15 6.37 9.66 5.00
C LEU A 15 6.43 11.12 5.43
N MET A 16 5.38 11.86 5.08
CA MET A 16 5.16 13.22 5.54
C MET A 16 4.68 13.25 7.00
N PRO A 17 4.80 14.40 7.70
CA PRO A 17 4.32 14.53 9.07
C PRO A 17 2.82 14.27 9.27
N SER A 18 2.01 14.42 8.22
CA SER A 18 0.57 14.13 8.26
C SER A 18 0.23 12.67 8.01
N GLU A 19 1.23 11.82 7.74
CA GLU A 19 1.09 10.40 7.43
C GLU A 19 1.61 9.53 8.58
N GLU A 20 0.79 8.58 9.01
CA GLU A 20 1.09 7.63 10.07
C GLU A 20 1.29 6.23 9.46
N PHE A 21 2.39 5.57 9.80
CA PHE A 21 2.73 4.21 9.38
C PHE A 21 2.41 3.20 10.47
N ASP A 22 1.70 2.14 10.12
CA ASP A 22 1.54 0.95 10.95
C ASP A 22 1.76 -0.31 10.10
N ALA A 23 2.47 -1.30 10.64
CA ALA A 23 2.66 -2.58 9.96
C ALA A 23 2.70 -3.73 10.96
N ASN A 24 2.01 -4.83 10.65
CA ASN A 24 2.12 -6.05 11.44
C ASN A 24 3.44 -6.80 11.14
N THR A 25 3.77 -7.79 11.96
CA THR A 25 4.98 -8.63 11.79
C THR A 25 4.66 -10.02 11.20
N GLY A 26 3.41 -10.26 10.78
CA GLY A 26 2.92 -11.57 10.33
C GLY A 26 2.79 -11.67 8.81
N MET A 27 2.39 -12.86 8.34
CA MET A 27 1.96 -13.10 6.96
C MET A 27 0.46 -13.44 6.94
N PRO A 28 -0.35 -12.78 6.09
CA PRO A 28 0.04 -11.67 5.23
C PRO A 28 0.43 -10.43 6.05
N ARG A 29 1.38 -9.67 5.48
CA ARG A 29 1.85 -8.43 6.06
C ARG A 29 0.88 -7.32 5.73
N ILE A 30 0.23 -6.79 6.76
CA ILE A 30 -0.70 -5.68 6.65
C ILE A 30 0.04 -4.41 6.98
N ILE A 31 0.04 -3.47 6.04
CA ILE A 31 0.68 -2.16 6.14
C ILE A 31 -0.41 -1.11 5.95
N ILE A 32 -0.41 -0.11 6.81
CA ILE A 32 -1.40 0.95 6.86
C ILE A 32 -0.65 2.26 6.82
N ILE A 33 -1.00 3.11 5.86
CA ILE A 33 -0.55 4.51 5.80
C ILE A 33 -1.78 5.39 5.90
N ALA A 34 -1.99 6.00 7.06
CA ALA A 34 -3.13 6.88 7.31
C ALA A 34 -2.72 8.34 7.18
N ASN A 35 -3.45 9.13 6.41
CA ASN A 35 -3.20 10.56 6.26
C ASN A 35 -4.26 11.36 7.04
N SER A 36 -3.80 12.07 8.07
CA SER A 36 -4.65 12.82 9.00
C SER A 36 -5.35 14.04 8.38
N GLU A 37 -4.76 14.64 7.33
CA GLU A 37 -5.34 15.81 6.64
C GLU A 37 -6.48 15.42 5.70
N SER A 38 -6.28 14.36 4.92
CA SER A 38 -7.26 13.88 3.94
C SER A 38 -8.24 12.86 4.51
N GLN A 39 -7.99 12.33 5.72
CA GLN A 39 -8.74 11.22 6.33
C GLN A 39 -8.79 9.95 5.46
N ARG A 40 -7.79 9.80 4.58
CA ARG A 40 -7.62 8.63 3.72
C ARG A 40 -6.62 7.68 4.33
N THR A 41 -6.79 6.41 4.02
CA THR A 41 -5.95 5.33 4.49
C THR A 41 -5.57 4.45 3.32
N LEU A 42 -4.29 4.32 3.04
CA LEU A 42 -3.77 3.29 2.15
C LEU A 42 -3.62 2.00 2.95
N HIS A 43 -4.27 0.94 2.48
CA HIS A 43 -4.23 -0.38 3.07
C HIS A 43 -3.51 -1.32 2.10
N ILE A 44 -2.34 -1.81 2.49
CA ILE A 44 -1.50 -2.67 1.68
C ILE A 44 -1.40 -4.04 2.36
N GLU A 45 -1.66 -5.09 1.59
CA GLU A 45 -1.51 -6.47 2.01
C GLU A 45 -0.45 -7.15 1.15
N ALA A 46 0.67 -7.56 1.76
CA ALA A 46 1.71 -8.35 1.10
C ALA A 46 1.66 -9.81 1.58
N ARG A 47 1.56 -10.76 0.65
CA ARG A 47 1.42 -12.19 0.92
C ARG A 47 2.76 -12.92 0.78
N GLU A 48 2.77 -14.23 1.06
CA GLU A 48 3.98 -15.07 1.07
C GLU A 48 4.76 -15.10 -0.26
N HIS A 49 4.15 -14.70 -1.38
CA HIS A 49 4.77 -14.70 -2.71
C HIS A 49 5.42 -13.38 -3.11
N TYR A 50 5.62 -12.45 -2.16
CA TYR A 50 6.39 -11.23 -2.40
C TYR A 50 7.80 -11.55 -2.92
N PRO A 51 8.32 -10.88 -3.98
CA PRO A 51 7.82 -9.65 -4.61
C PRO A 51 6.97 -9.86 -5.88
N ALA A 52 6.20 -10.95 -6.02
CA ALA A 52 5.28 -11.09 -7.16
C ALA A 52 4.17 -10.02 -7.12
N CYS A 53 3.81 -9.41 -8.26
CA CYS A 53 2.82 -8.34 -8.29
C CYS A 53 1.47 -8.76 -7.70
N ASP A 54 1.01 -9.99 -8.00
CA ASP A 54 -0.26 -10.54 -7.50
C ASP A 54 -0.25 -10.85 -6.00
N SER A 55 0.94 -10.90 -5.39
CA SER A 55 1.11 -11.11 -3.96
C SER A 55 0.86 -9.84 -3.14
N VAL A 56 0.77 -8.67 -3.79
CA VAL A 56 0.55 -7.38 -3.13
C VAL A 56 -0.78 -6.79 -3.58
N THR A 57 -1.64 -6.48 -2.61
CA THR A 57 -2.91 -5.78 -2.84
C THR A 57 -2.84 -4.41 -2.18
N ILE A 58 -3.14 -3.35 -2.94
CA ILE A 58 -3.16 -1.97 -2.46
C ILE A 58 -4.58 -1.44 -2.60
N GLU A 59 -5.17 -0.95 -1.52
CA GLU A 59 -6.50 -0.36 -1.50
C GLU A 59 -6.48 1.01 -0.82
N LEU A 60 -7.17 1.98 -1.40
CA LEU A 60 -7.47 3.24 -0.75
C LEU A 60 -8.82 3.14 -0.04
N LYS A 61 -8.82 3.45 1.26
CA LYS A 61 -9.99 3.46 2.15
C LYS A 61 -10.20 4.88 2.69
N GLY A 62 -11.46 5.28 2.89
CA GLY A 62 -11.82 6.59 3.43
C GLY A 62 -13.33 6.71 3.58
N ASN A 63 -13.77 7.34 4.67
CA ASN A 63 -15.20 7.46 4.99
C ASN A 63 -15.95 8.46 4.08
N ASP A 64 -15.22 9.35 3.40
CA ASP A 64 -15.78 10.39 2.52
C ASP A 64 -15.84 9.99 1.04
N ILE A 65 -15.23 8.86 0.67
CA ILE A 65 -15.21 8.38 -0.71
C ILE A 65 -16.47 7.57 -1.00
N GLY A 66 -17.26 8.04 -1.97
CA GLY A 66 -18.38 7.27 -2.52
C GLY A 66 -17.89 5.98 -3.19
N ARG A 67 -18.72 4.93 -3.20
CA ARG A 67 -18.39 3.60 -3.74
C ARG A 67 -17.77 3.65 -5.14
N ASP A 68 -18.37 4.40 -6.06
CA ASP A 68 -17.87 4.53 -7.44
C ASP A 68 -16.49 5.21 -7.49
N ALA A 69 -16.26 6.21 -6.65
CA ALA A 69 -14.97 6.88 -6.57
C ALA A 69 -13.89 5.96 -5.95
N ALA A 70 -14.25 5.14 -4.96
CA ALA A 70 -13.35 4.14 -4.39
C ALA A 70 -12.91 3.13 -5.45
N VAL A 71 -13.89 2.60 -6.21
CA VAL A 71 -13.63 1.64 -7.28
C VAL A 71 -12.72 2.25 -8.32
N LYS A 72 -13.00 3.49 -8.75
CA LYS A 72 -12.16 4.17 -9.74
C LYS A 72 -10.72 4.33 -9.25
N GLN A 73 -10.53 4.84 -8.04
CA GLN A 73 -9.19 5.05 -7.48
C GLN A 73 -8.44 3.74 -7.27
N ASN A 74 -9.10 2.69 -6.79
CA ASN A 74 -8.48 1.38 -6.64
C ASN A 74 -8.10 0.75 -7.98
N THR A 75 -8.90 0.98 -9.04
CA THR A 75 -8.51 0.60 -10.41
C THR A 75 -7.28 1.37 -10.87
N GLU A 76 -7.25 2.69 -10.68
CA GLU A 76 -6.10 3.53 -11.05
C GLU A 76 -4.83 3.08 -10.29
N ILE A 77 -4.95 2.75 -9.00
CA ILE A 77 -3.85 2.19 -8.20
C ILE A 77 -3.38 0.86 -8.76
N ALA A 78 -4.28 -0.06 -9.12
CA ALA A 78 -3.93 -1.35 -9.68
C ALA A 78 -3.22 -1.21 -11.05
N GLU A 79 -3.66 -0.27 -11.88
CA GLU A 79 -3.02 0.05 -13.16
C GLU A 79 -1.61 0.63 -12.96
N ILE A 80 -1.45 1.57 -12.02
CA ILE A 80 -0.14 2.13 -11.66
C ILE A 80 0.77 1.03 -11.09
N GLN A 81 0.24 0.18 -10.20
CA GLN A 81 0.98 -0.94 -9.64
C GLN A 81 1.50 -1.83 -10.77
N ALA A 82 0.61 -2.33 -11.63
CA ALA A 82 1.00 -3.22 -12.73
C ALA A 82 2.01 -2.58 -13.70
N ALA A 83 1.89 -1.28 -13.98
CA ALA A 83 2.80 -0.57 -14.87
C ALA A 83 4.19 -0.30 -14.28
N ASN A 84 4.30 -0.18 -12.95
CA ASN A 84 5.56 0.12 -12.27
C ASN A 84 6.19 -1.12 -11.62
N TRP A 85 5.49 -2.26 -11.59
CA TRP A 85 5.97 -3.52 -11.03
C TRP A 85 6.92 -4.22 -12.01
N GLY A 86 8.16 -3.73 -12.09
CA GLY A 86 9.27 -4.37 -12.78
C GLY A 86 9.02 -4.75 -14.25
N GLU A 87 9.44 -3.87 -15.17
CA GLU A 87 10.04 -4.26 -16.46
C GLU A 87 11.56 -4.49 -16.30
N ASP A 88 12.02 -4.94 -15.12
CA ASP A 88 13.43 -5.27 -14.86
C ASP A 88 13.68 -6.77 -15.13
N GLU A 89 13.90 -7.10 -16.42
CA GLU A 89 14.84 -8.15 -16.83
C GLU A 89 16.18 -7.53 -17.28
#